data_AF-A0A2H0V9P0-F1
#
_entry.id   AF-A0A2H0V9P0-F1
#
_cell.length_a   1.000
_cell.length_b   1.000
_cell.length_c   1.000
_cell.angle_alpha   90.00
_cell.angle_beta   90.00
_cell.angle_gamma   90.00
#
_symmetry.space_group_name_H-M   'P 1'
#
loop_
_entity.id
_entity.type
_entity.pdbx_description
1 polymer ?
#
loop_
_entity_poly.entity_id
_entity_poly.type
_entity_poly.pdbx_seq_one_letter_code
_entity_poly.pdbx_strand_id
1 'polypeptide(L)'
;MELAPVALFVYNRPNHTRQTVEALQNNILAPESDLIIFSDGPKDSTESREGVLAVREYLKTVSGFKSVRVVIRDKNNGLANSIITGVTEVINQYGRIVVLEDDMISSKHFLQYMNEALSFYERD
;
A
#
# COMPACT_ATOMS: atom_id res chain seq x y z
N MET A 1 10.58 -7.53 17.32
CA MET A 1 9.17 -7.20 16.99
C MET A 1 9.00 -7.55 15.53
N GLU A 2 8.00 -8.35 15.19
CA GLU A 2 7.67 -8.61 13.79
C GLU A 2 6.84 -7.44 13.27
N LEU A 3 7.32 -6.75 12.22
CA LEU A 3 6.62 -5.60 11.65
C LEU A 3 5.49 -6.09 10.76
N ALA A 4 4.32 -5.44 10.87
CA ALA A 4 3.23 -5.66 9.95
C ALA A 4 3.60 -5.21 8.53
N PRO A 5 3.32 -6.01 7.49
CA PRO A 5 3.37 -5.53 6.12
C PRO A 5 2.43 -4.33 5.91
N VAL A 6 2.87 -3.40 5.09
CA VAL A 6 2.08 -2.25 4.66
C VAL A 6 1.36 -2.63 3.37
N ALA A 7 0.03 -2.66 3.38
CA ALA A 7 -0.78 -2.85 2.20
C ALA A 7 -1.30 -1.49 1.70
N LEU A 8 -0.82 -1.08 0.52
CA LEU A 8 -1.20 0.17 -0.12
C LEU A 8 -2.13 -0.11 -1.31
N PHE A 9 -3.33 0.45 -1.30
CA PHE A 9 -4.30 0.33 -2.38
C PHE A 9 -4.25 1.57 -3.28
N VAL A 10 -3.96 1.37 -4.57
CA VAL A 10 -3.76 2.47 -5.53
C VAL A 10 -4.61 2.27 -6.78
N TYR A 11 -4.92 3.37 -7.45
CA TYR A 11 -5.68 3.31 -8.71
C TYR A 11 -5.08 4.15 -9.83
N ASN A 12 -5.60 5.35 -10.08
CA ASN A 12 -5.29 6.16 -11.26
C ASN A 12 -4.83 7.59 -10.92
N ARG A 13 -4.37 7.82 -9.68
CA ARG A 13 -3.97 9.14 -9.18
C ARG A 13 -2.45 9.22 -8.96
N PRO A 14 -1.62 9.32 -10.03
CA PRO A 14 -0.16 9.18 -9.94
C PRO A 14 0.50 10.16 -8.95
N ASN A 15 0.01 11.40 -8.86
CA ASN A 15 0.56 12.38 -7.92
C ASN A 15 0.27 12.04 -6.46
N HIS A 16 -0.97 11.62 -6.15
CA HIS A 16 -1.34 11.22 -4.79
C HIS A 16 -0.57 9.96 -4.40
N THR A 17 -0.55 8.94 -5.26
CA THR A 17 0.22 7.71 -5.05
C THR A 17 1.69 8.01 -4.76
N ARG A 18 2.30 8.90 -5.55
CA ARG A 18 3.70 9.32 -5.33
C ARG A 18 3.89 9.97 -3.97
N GLN A 19 3.04 10.92 -3.60
CA GLN A 19 3.15 11.60 -2.31
C GLN A 19 2.99 10.63 -1.12
N THR A 20 2.05 9.67 -1.22
CA THR A 20 1.87 8.64 -0.18
C THR A 20 3.07 7.73 -0.07
N VAL A 21 3.60 7.23 -1.19
CA VAL A 21 4.78 6.36 -1.18
C VAL A 21 6.00 7.11 -0.66
N GLU A 22 6.23 8.35 -1.08
CA GLU A 22 7.35 9.18 -0.59
C GLU A 22 7.22 9.49 0.91
N ALA A 23 6.01 9.73 1.42
CA ALA A 23 5.77 9.89 2.85
C ALA A 23 6.07 8.60 3.62
N LEU A 24 5.66 7.44 3.09
CA LEU A 24 5.96 6.13 3.67
C LEU A 24 7.47 5.85 3.64
N GLN A 25 8.18 6.15 2.54
CA GLN A 25 9.63 6.00 2.44
C GLN A 25 10.40 6.81 3.50
N ASN A 26 9.85 7.94 3.92
CA ASN A 26 10.44 8.79 4.95
C ASN A 26 10.14 8.32 6.39
N ASN A 27 9.44 7.19 6.58
CA ASN A 27 9.24 6.62 7.91
C ASN A 27 10.50 5.95 8.43
N ILE A 28 10.72 6.05 9.75
CA ILE A 28 11.90 5.46 10.42
C ILE A 28 11.98 3.95 10.19
N LEU A 29 10.83 3.26 10.20
CA LEU A 29 10.76 1.80 10.01
C LEU A 29 10.56 1.38 8.54
N ALA A 30 10.58 2.31 7.57
CA ALA A 30 10.42 1.96 6.16
C ALA A 30 11.45 0.90 5.69
N PRO A 31 12.76 1.03 6.00
CA PRO A 31 13.76 0.05 5.56
C PRO A 31 13.56 -1.37 6.11
N GLU A 32 12.77 -1.53 7.16
CA GLU A 32 12.47 -2.82 7.80
C GLU A 32 11.07 -3.35 7.45
N SER A 33 10.25 -2.53 6.80
CA SER A 33 8.85 -2.85 6.48
C SER A 33 8.72 -3.45 5.08
N ASP A 34 7.91 -4.49 4.97
CA ASP A 34 7.50 -5.06 3.68
C ASP A 34 6.33 -4.24 3.11
N LEU A 35 6.45 -3.72 1.89
CA LEU A 35 5.40 -2.95 1.20
C LEU A 35 4.74 -3.79 0.11
N ILE A 36 3.43 -3.96 0.19
CA ILE A 36 2.60 -4.67 -0.78
C ILE A 36 1.62 -3.68 -1.39
N ILE A 37 1.75 -3.44 -2.70
CA ILE A 37 0.96 -2.44 -3.42
C ILE A 37 -0.05 -3.14 -4.32
N PHE A 38 -1.34 -2.93 -4.07
CA PHE A 38 -2.42 -3.46 -4.90
C PHE A 38 -2.85 -2.38 -5.91
N SER A 39 -2.63 -2.64 -7.20
CA SER A 39 -3.01 -1.74 -8.30
C SER A 39 -4.13 -2.35 -9.12
N ASP A 40 -5.32 -1.77 -9.02
CA ASP A 40 -6.48 -2.20 -9.80
C ASP A 40 -6.34 -1.90 -11.30
N GLY A 41 -7.10 -2.62 -12.12
CA GLY A 41 -7.21 -2.35 -13.56
C GLY A 41 -8.04 -1.10 -13.85
N PRO A 42 -7.87 -0.46 -15.01
CA PRO A 42 -8.61 0.74 -15.38
C PRO A 42 -10.09 0.45 -15.64
N LYS A 43 -10.94 1.46 -15.43
CA LYS A 43 -12.29 1.52 -15.98
C LYS A 43 -12.24 1.74 -17.50
N ASP A 44 -13.38 1.61 -18.17
CA ASP A 44 -13.48 1.84 -19.62
C ASP A 44 -13.48 3.34 -19.99
N SER A 45 -12.38 4.02 -19.69
CA SER A 45 -12.10 5.38 -20.16
C SER A 45 -10.62 5.53 -20.47
N THR A 46 -10.29 6.41 -21.42
CA THR A 46 -8.89 6.71 -21.78
C THR A 46 -8.14 7.29 -20.59
N GLU A 47 -8.73 8.27 -19.89
CA GLU A 47 -8.17 8.88 -18.68
C GLU A 47 -7.84 7.83 -17.61
N SER A 48 -8.73 6.86 -17.39
CA SER A 48 -8.47 5.80 -16.42
C SER A 48 -7.30 4.92 -16.83
N ARG A 49 -7.17 4.59 -18.12
CA ARG A 49 -6.07 3.75 -18.64
C ARG A 49 -4.74 4.47 -18.50
N GLU A 50 -4.70 5.74 -18.88
CA GLU A 50 -3.50 6.58 -18.77
C GLU A 50 -3.08 6.77 -17.31
N GLY A 51 -4.03 7.06 -16.41
CA GLY A 51 -3.76 7.23 -14.99
C GLY A 51 -3.25 5.94 -14.32
N VAL A 52 -3.86 4.79 -14.61
CA VAL A 52 -3.38 3.49 -14.09
C VAL A 52 -2.00 3.15 -14.65
N LEU A 53 -1.75 3.41 -15.93
CA LEU A 53 -0.44 3.18 -16.54
C LEU A 53 0.63 4.05 -15.89
N ALA A 54 0.36 5.34 -15.70
CA ALA A 54 1.28 6.28 -15.05
C ALA A 54 1.60 5.85 -13.60
N VAL A 55 0.59 5.41 -12.84
CA VAL A 55 0.78 4.83 -11.51
C VAL A 55 1.70 3.62 -11.59
N ARG A 56 1.42 2.65 -12.47
CA ARG A 56 2.20 1.41 -12.59
C ARG A 56 3.65 1.65 -13.02
N GLU A 57 3.89 2.60 -13.92
CA GLU A 57 5.26 2.98 -14.29
C GLU A 57 6.01 3.59 -13.10
N TYR A 58 5.35 4.43 -12.29
CA TYR A 58 5.95 4.95 -11.06
C TYR A 58 6.24 3.83 -10.06
N LEU A 59 5.33 2.87 -9.86
CA LEU A 59 5.50 1.77 -8.90
C LEU A 59 6.76 0.93 -9.16
N LYS A 60 7.21 0.81 -10.42
CA LYS A 60 8.46 0.10 -10.77
C LYS A 60 9.72 0.76 -10.20
N THR A 61 9.64 2.04 -9.85
CA THR A 61 10.76 2.82 -9.31
C THR A 61 10.80 2.82 -7.78
N VAL A 62 9.81 2.24 -7.12
CA VAL A 62 9.67 2.29 -5.66
C VAL A 62 10.72 1.40 -5.00
N SER A 63 11.47 1.99 -4.07
CA SER A 63 12.52 1.35 -3.29
C SER A 63 12.53 1.92 -1.85
N GLY A 64 13.52 1.56 -1.03
CA GLY A 64 13.64 2.12 0.34
C GLY A 64 12.81 1.40 1.41
N PHE A 65 12.19 0.28 1.02
CA PHE A 65 11.53 -0.68 1.92
C PHE A 65 12.35 -1.96 2.01
N LYS A 66 12.07 -2.81 3.00
CA LYS A 66 12.70 -4.14 3.11
C LYS A 66 12.41 -4.99 1.87
N SER A 67 11.16 -4.97 1.42
CA SER A 67 10.73 -5.53 0.14
C SER A 67 9.57 -4.73 -0.44
N VAL A 68 9.43 -4.76 -1.76
CA VAL A 68 8.31 -4.14 -2.48
C VAL A 68 7.70 -5.20 -3.40
N ARG A 69 6.42 -5.52 -3.20
CA ARG A 69 5.64 -6.41 -4.06
C ARG A 69 4.47 -5.65 -4.65
N VAL A 70 4.36 -5.64 -5.98
CA VAL A 70 3.22 -5.02 -6.68
C VAL A 70 2.29 -6.11 -7.20
N VAL A 71 1.03 -6.08 -6.74
CA VAL A 71 -0.04 -6.96 -7.19
C VAL A 71 -0.89 -6.20 -8.20
N ILE A 72 -0.74 -6.56 -9.47
CA ILE A 72 -1.47 -5.94 -10.58
C ILE A 72 -2.74 -6.73 -10.86
N ARG A 73 -3.87 -6.02 -11.01
CA ARG A 73 -5.13 -6.61 -11.45
C ARG A 73 -5.52 -6.12 -12.84
N ASP A 74 -6.10 -7.01 -13.65
CA ASP A 74 -6.47 -6.69 -15.03
C ASP A 74 -7.73 -5.83 -15.11
N LYS A 75 -8.65 -6.00 -14.17
CA LYS A 75 -9.94 -5.31 -14.12
C LYS A 75 -10.02 -4.38 -12.91
N ASN A 76 -10.83 -3.34 -13.03
CA ASN A 76 -11.23 -2.53 -11.89
C ASN A 76 -12.17 -3.35 -11.01
N ASN A 77 -11.76 -3.70 -9.79
CA ASN A 77 -12.61 -4.47 -8.87
C ASN A 77 -13.43 -3.57 -7.94
N GLY A 78 -13.14 -2.27 -7.94
CA GLY A 78 -13.67 -1.32 -6.99
C GLY A 78 -12.96 -1.40 -5.64
N LEU A 79 -12.79 -0.25 -5.00
CA LEU A 79 -12.00 -0.09 -3.78
C LEU A 79 -12.39 -1.09 -2.68
N ALA A 80 -13.68 -1.24 -2.39
CA ALA A 80 -14.15 -2.14 -1.33
C ALA A 80 -13.71 -3.60 -1.56
N ASN A 81 -13.91 -4.12 -2.78
CA ASN A 81 -13.52 -5.50 -3.10
C ASN A 81 -11.99 -5.65 -3.08
N SER A 82 -11.27 -4.64 -3.58
CA SER A 82 -9.80 -4.64 -3.58
C SER A 82 -9.25 -4.67 -2.16
N ILE A 83 -9.77 -3.84 -1.26
CA ILE A 83 -9.41 -3.86 0.17
C ILE A 83 -9.73 -5.22 0.78
N ILE A 84 -10.98 -5.72 0.67
CA ILE A 84 -11.36 -7.00 1.29
C ILE A 84 -10.44 -8.13 0.84
N THR A 85 -10.22 -8.25 -0.46
CA THR A 85 -9.40 -9.34 -1.01
C THR A 85 -7.92 -9.19 -0.68
N GLY A 86 -7.36 -7.98 -0.80
CA GLY A 86 -5.96 -7.71 -0.47
C GLY A 86 -5.66 -7.85 1.02
N VAL A 87 -6.54 -7.34 1.89
CA VAL A 87 -6.43 -7.52 3.34
C VAL A 87 -6.52 -8.99 3.71
N THR A 88 -7.47 -9.73 3.12
CA THR A 88 -7.60 -11.18 3.37
C THR A 88 -6.34 -11.95 2.96
N GLU A 89 -5.75 -11.64 1.80
CA GLU A 89 -4.50 -12.26 1.34
C GLU A 89 -3.36 -12.03 2.33
N VAL A 90 -3.17 -10.77 2.75
CA VAL A 90 -2.07 -10.39 3.64
C VAL A 90 -2.29 -10.94 5.06
N ILE A 91 -3.50 -10.86 5.61
CA ILE A 91 -3.79 -11.41 6.95
C ILE A 91 -3.59 -12.93 6.96
N ASN A 92 -4.06 -13.66 5.95
CA ASN A 92 -3.88 -15.11 5.89
C ASN A 92 -2.41 -15.52 5.81
N GLN A 93 -1.54 -14.67 5.25
CA GLN A 93 -0.12 -14.95 5.12
C GLN A 93 0.71 -14.48 6.33
N TYR A 94 0.39 -13.32 6.90
CA TYR A 94 1.25 -12.63 7.88
C TYR A 94 0.59 -12.45 9.25
N GLY A 95 -0.71 -12.70 9.40
CA GLY A 95 -1.47 -12.54 10.65
C GLY A 95 -1.73 -11.09 11.09
N ARG A 96 -1.05 -10.10 10.51
CA ARG A 96 -1.15 -8.68 10.83
C ARG A 96 -0.91 -7.80 9.60
N ILE A 97 -1.39 -6.56 9.62
CA ILE A 97 -1.34 -5.65 8.46
C ILE A 97 -1.46 -4.18 8.90
N VAL A 98 -0.85 -3.27 8.13
CA VAL A 98 -1.16 -1.84 8.13
C VAL A 98 -1.74 -1.48 6.77
N VAL A 99 -2.96 -0.94 6.72
CA VAL A 99 -3.67 -0.64 5.47
C VAL A 99 -3.65 0.86 5.19
N LEU A 100 -3.33 1.24 3.95
CA LEU A 100 -3.41 2.62 3.46
C LEU A 100 -4.03 2.70 2.05
N GLU A 101 -4.60 3.86 1.76
CA GLU A 101 -5.01 4.30 0.42
C GLU A 101 -3.97 5.28 -0.16
N ASP A 102 -4.11 5.60 -1.44
CA ASP A 102 -3.16 6.39 -2.21
C ASP A 102 -3.23 7.90 -2.01
N ASP A 103 -4.04 8.40 -1.08
CA ASP A 103 -4.22 9.82 -0.76
C ASP A 103 -3.85 10.19 0.69
N MET A 104 -3.00 9.38 1.33
CA MET A 104 -2.55 9.57 2.71
C MET A 104 -1.10 10.09 2.78
N ILE A 105 -0.85 11.14 3.56
CA ILE A 105 0.51 11.64 3.85
C ILE A 105 0.85 11.33 5.32
N SER A 106 1.72 10.35 5.54
CA SER A 106 2.11 9.92 6.87
C SER A 106 3.20 10.77 7.50
N SER A 107 3.16 10.94 8.82
CA SER A 107 4.31 11.40 9.62
C SER A 107 5.45 10.36 9.56
N LYS A 108 6.71 10.79 9.76
CA LYS A 108 7.90 9.90 9.82
C LYS A 108 7.86 8.83 10.93
N HIS A 109 6.97 8.99 11.91
CA HIS A 109 6.78 8.06 13.03
C HIS A 109 5.56 7.14 12.86
N PHE A 110 4.83 7.25 11.75
CA PHE A 110 3.57 6.55 11.56
C PHE A 110 3.72 5.03 11.63
N LEU A 111 4.67 4.44 10.90
CA LEU A 111 4.88 2.98 10.92
C LEU A 111 5.29 2.46 12.30
N GLN A 112 6.04 3.25 13.06
CA GLN A 112 6.39 2.92 14.44
C GLN A 112 5.14 2.88 15.31
N TYR A 113 4.35 3.96 15.29
CA TYR A 113 3.11 4.06 16.04
C TYR A 113 2.14 2.91 15.73
N MET A 114 1.94 2.59 14.45
CA MET A 114 1.04 1.50 14.05
C MET A 114 1.50 0.13 14.57
N ASN A 115 2.81 -0.15 14.50
CA ASN A 115 3.32 -1.44 14.98
C ASN A 115 3.31 -1.57 16.50
N GLU A 116 3.58 -0.47 17.22
CA GLU A 116 3.44 -0.41 18.67
C GLU A 116 1.97 -0.60 19.09
N ALA A 117 1.02 0.07 18.41
CA ALA A 117 -0.41 -0.08 18.68
C ALA A 117 -0.91 -1.50 18.40
N LEU A 118 -0.55 -2.10 17.27
CA LEU A 118 -0.89 -3.50 16.96
C LEU A 118 -0.38 -4.46 18.04
N SER A 119 0.83 -4.23 18.55
CA SER A 119 1.41 -5.08 19.60
C SER A 119 0.74 -4.84 20.96
N PHE A 120 0.33 -3.61 21.25
CA PHE A 120 -0.34 -3.25 22.50
C PHE A 120 -1.74 -3.89 22.60
N TYR A 121 -2.53 -3.82 21.52
CA TYR A 121 -3.92 -4.30 21.49
C TYR A 121 -4.09 -5.77 21.08
N GLU A 122 -3.00 -6.54 20.90
CA GLU A 122 -3.07 -7.93 20.39
C GLU A 122 -3.96 -8.87 21.23
N ARG A 123 -4.14 -8.57 22.53
CA ARG A 123 -4.81 -9.44 23.51
C ARG A 123 -6.04 -8.81 24.19
N ASP A 124 -6.47 -7.63 23.75
CA ASP A 124 -7.74 -7.02 24.17
C ASP A 124 -8.89 -7.48 23.27
#